data_AF-A0A8S9E0Q3-F1
#
_entry.id   AF-A0A8S9E0Q3-F1
#
_cell.length_a   1.000
_cell.length_b   1.000
_cell.length_c   1.000
_cell.angle_alpha   90.00
_cell.angle_beta   90.00
_cell.angle_gamma   90.00
#
_symmetry.space_group_name_H-M   'P 1'
#
loop_
_entity.id
_entity.type
_entity.pdbx_description
1 polymer ?
#
loop_
_entity_poly.entity_id
_entity_poly.type
_entity_poly.pdbx_seq_one_letter_code
_entity_poly.pdbx_strand_id
1 'polypeptide(L)'
;MDAKGQLFNYSYDALNRLLTLDAPGTADDISYSYDTCTNGSGRLCAVTTASTSATYSYDAFGNITQHQGIQYRYDTANRLKTVTWPSGSIVTYRYDAAGQVNTVELTQGATTTALASNIQYAPFGPIETLTFGNGKLLSQPYDSAYRLTSQSTGSVLAISYTGYDANGNLTNRTIDGAAHSYQYDALNRLDTAAGPFGTRDYGHDKNGNRTTLNDGAATTNYSYTPNTNRLTGIAAGTGNQTVDIDLNGNTWIQANWTYGYTTTNRLKQILQSNNLIASYDHNGLGQRVTKTQHFQTITGRPNQSDINATVQAILGTGPGTSDSDCNHDQTINVQDLACLNNAIAANTQGTPTTTSYTYGLTGELLAESGANASEYLYLNGTPLAVIQNSTVYTIHTDHLATPYRLTDATGTVVWSASYDPYGAATVNNDPDSNGTSVTFNLRFPGQYADGETGLYYNYFRTYDPNIGRYITSDPIGIMADHNPYAYVGNNPLRWIDPTGLDKTEWFNTRSGRSLLNGPTNGNWGGRCWSGGQYSCNGNPDGNAPSTDSGDQCYKRHDDCYSKCGANARCIAACDRTLVNELDALPEDPHQWPNPPRPGTEGDSADYRDYARWWFGERRR
;
A
#
# COMPACT_ATOMS: atom_id res chain seq x y z
N MET A 1 -12.29 10.02 -22.08
CA MET A 1 -13.45 10.47 -21.29
C MET A 1 -13.63 9.48 -20.15
N ASP A 2 -13.78 9.91 -18.91
CA ASP A 2 -14.07 9.03 -17.77
C ASP A 2 -15.59 8.79 -17.59
N ALA A 3 -15.99 8.10 -16.52
CA ALA A 3 -17.39 7.81 -16.22
C ALA A 3 -18.20 9.03 -15.74
N LYS A 4 -17.54 10.12 -15.32
CA LYS A 4 -18.15 11.44 -15.03
C LYS A 4 -18.28 12.31 -16.28
N GLY A 5 -17.85 11.84 -17.46
CA GLY A 5 -17.87 12.62 -18.70
C GLY A 5 -16.67 13.58 -18.83
N GLN A 6 -15.67 13.44 -17.98
CA GLN A 6 -14.47 14.27 -17.97
C GLN A 6 -13.52 13.89 -19.11
N LEU A 7 -13.09 14.88 -19.90
CA LEU A 7 -12.14 14.68 -21.00
C LEU A 7 -10.70 14.81 -20.50
N PHE A 8 -9.85 13.91 -20.97
CA PHE A 8 -8.41 13.92 -20.75
C PHE A 8 -7.73 13.94 -22.10
N ASN A 9 -6.82 14.88 -22.32
CA ASN A 9 -6.02 14.95 -23.53
C ASN A 9 -4.61 14.47 -23.23
N TYR A 10 -4.12 13.57 -24.08
CA TYR A 10 -2.77 13.03 -23.98
C TYR A 10 -1.97 13.51 -25.18
N SER A 11 -0.78 14.04 -24.94
CA SER A 11 0.17 14.36 -26.01
C SER A 11 1.40 13.47 -25.91
N TYR A 12 2.05 13.22 -27.04
CA TYR A 12 3.19 12.32 -27.13
C TYR A 12 4.30 12.94 -27.97
N ASP A 13 5.54 12.55 -27.70
CA ASP A 13 6.67 12.89 -28.56
C ASP A 13 6.75 11.99 -29.80
N ALA A 14 7.74 12.23 -30.66
CA ALA A 14 7.95 11.46 -31.89
C ALA A 14 8.30 9.97 -31.65
N LEU A 15 8.62 9.59 -30.41
CA LEU A 15 8.89 8.21 -29.98
C LEU A 15 7.68 7.58 -29.26
N ASN A 16 6.51 8.22 -29.32
CA ASN A 16 5.28 7.82 -28.63
C ASN A 16 5.43 7.76 -27.09
N ARG A 17 6.32 8.56 -26.50
CA ARG A 17 6.40 8.72 -25.04
C ARG A 17 5.46 9.85 -24.61
N LEU A 18 4.72 9.63 -23.51
CA LEU A 18 3.70 10.57 -23.01
C LEU A 18 4.37 11.88 -22.59
N LEU A 19 3.97 13.01 -23.16
CA LEU A 19 4.49 14.34 -22.81
C LEU A 19 3.57 15.09 -21.85
N THR A 20 2.26 15.04 -22.08
CA THR A 20 1.29 15.71 -21.20
C THR A 20 0.06 14.85 -21.00
N LEU A 21 -0.46 14.85 -19.78
CA LEU A 21 -1.82 14.51 -19.43
C LEU A 21 -2.50 15.82 -19.02
N ASP A 22 -3.38 16.30 -19.87
CA ASP A 22 -4.23 17.47 -19.64
C ASP A 22 -5.56 16.98 -19.08
N ALA A 23 -5.78 17.26 -17.81
CA ALA A 23 -6.95 16.83 -17.05
C ALA A 23 -8.06 17.90 -17.14
N PRO A 24 -9.31 17.61 -16.76
CA PRO A 24 -10.35 18.64 -16.74
C PRO A 24 -9.96 19.83 -15.86
N GLY A 25 -9.74 20.99 -16.49
CA GLY A 25 -9.19 22.18 -15.82
C GLY A 25 -7.69 22.26 -16.07
N THR A 26 -6.93 22.75 -15.09
CA THR A 26 -5.44 22.78 -15.16
C THR A 26 -4.77 22.33 -13.86
N ALA A 27 -5.55 22.08 -12.80
CA ALA A 27 -5.02 21.85 -11.46
C ALA A 27 -4.36 20.47 -11.32
N ASP A 28 -4.79 19.50 -12.11
CA ASP A 28 -4.34 18.10 -12.07
C ASP A 28 -3.51 17.71 -13.32
N ASP A 29 -3.07 18.70 -14.09
CA ASP A 29 -2.25 18.47 -15.29
C ASP A 29 -0.89 17.88 -14.91
N ILE A 30 -0.42 16.96 -15.75
CA ILE A 30 0.87 16.29 -15.58
C ILE A 30 1.69 16.47 -16.85
N SER A 31 2.92 16.95 -16.68
CA SER A 31 3.91 17.08 -17.75
C SER A 31 5.08 16.15 -17.49
N TYR A 32 5.54 15.49 -18.55
CA TYR A 32 6.67 14.58 -18.54
C TYR A 32 7.79 15.17 -19.41
N SER A 33 9.02 15.14 -18.91
CA SER A 33 10.20 15.53 -19.68
C SER A 33 11.14 14.35 -19.80
N TYR A 34 11.74 14.20 -20.97
CA TYR A 34 12.69 13.13 -21.29
C TYR A 34 13.98 13.74 -21.83
N ASP A 35 15.09 13.03 -21.72
CA ASP A 35 16.36 13.36 -22.38
C ASP A 35 17.03 14.68 -21.95
N THR A 36 16.45 15.41 -20.99
CA THR A 36 16.91 16.75 -20.55
C THR A 36 17.86 16.71 -19.34
N CYS A 37 17.98 15.57 -18.67
CA CYS A 37 18.77 15.38 -17.45
C CYS A 37 20.10 14.66 -17.74
N THR A 38 21.01 14.72 -16.76
CA THR A 38 22.33 14.06 -16.83
C THR A 38 22.19 12.56 -17.11
N ASN A 39 22.83 12.09 -18.18
CA ASN A 39 22.73 10.72 -18.70
C ASN A 39 21.29 10.24 -18.98
N GLY A 40 20.36 11.17 -19.21
CA GLY A 40 18.93 10.90 -19.37
C GLY A 40 18.48 10.54 -20.78
N SER A 41 19.39 10.35 -21.74
CA SER A 41 18.99 10.02 -23.12
C SER A 41 18.19 8.72 -23.19
N GLY A 42 17.00 8.79 -23.79
CA GLY A 42 16.00 7.74 -23.84
C GLY A 42 15.16 7.59 -22.56
N ARG A 43 15.35 8.43 -21.54
CA ARG A 43 14.83 8.20 -20.18
C ARG A 43 14.02 9.40 -19.65
N LEU A 44 13.14 9.10 -18.70
CA LEU A 44 12.30 10.09 -18.02
C LEU A 44 13.15 10.95 -17.08
N CYS A 45 13.09 12.26 -17.22
CA CYS A 45 13.88 13.20 -16.43
C CYS A 45 13.06 13.94 -15.39
N ALA A 46 11.78 14.20 -15.66
CA ALA A 46 10.88 14.76 -14.67
C ALA A 46 9.42 14.43 -14.95
N VAL A 47 8.64 14.33 -13.87
CA VAL A 47 7.17 14.36 -13.89
C VAL A 47 6.73 15.54 -13.04
N THR A 48 6.03 16.49 -13.64
CA THR A 48 5.71 17.78 -13.02
C THR A 48 4.21 18.02 -13.05
N THR A 49 3.66 18.52 -11.95
CA THR A 49 2.31 19.06 -11.86
C THR A 49 2.38 20.57 -11.60
N ALA A 50 1.25 21.25 -11.52
CA ALA A 50 1.23 22.68 -11.16
C ALA A 50 1.88 22.99 -9.79
N SER A 51 1.91 22.01 -8.87
CA SER A 51 2.37 22.19 -7.48
C SER A 51 3.58 21.33 -7.10
N THR A 52 3.96 20.32 -7.88
CA THR A 52 4.99 19.34 -7.51
C THR A 52 5.88 18.97 -8.68
N SER A 53 7.10 18.49 -8.41
CA SER A 53 7.97 17.91 -9.43
C SER A 53 8.74 16.73 -8.86
N ALA A 54 8.69 15.60 -9.56
CA ALA A 54 9.53 14.44 -9.31
C ALA A 54 10.60 14.35 -10.39
N THR A 55 11.86 14.55 -10.01
CA THR A 55 13.00 14.62 -10.94
C THR A 55 13.90 13.39 -10.83
N TYR A 56 14.59 13.09 -11.92
CA TYR A 56 15.50 11.97 -12.07
C TYR A 56 16.87 12.42 -12.58
N SER A 57 17.91 11.69 -12.20
CA SER A 57 19.23 11.78 -12.82
C SER A 57 19.85 10.38 -12.89
N TYR A 58 20.74 10.19 -13.85
CA TYR A 58 21.29 8.87 -14.15
C TYR A 58 22.81 8.87 -14.16
N ASP A 59 23.41 7.70 -13.94
CA ASP A 59 24.81 7.45 -14.29
C ASP A 59 24.95 6.94 -15.74
N ALA A 60 26.18 6.71 -16.18
CA ALA A 60 26.48 6.23 -17.52
C ALA A 60 25.98 4.80 -17.81
N PHE A 61 25.68 4.01 -16.77
CA PHE A 61 25.07 2.68 -16.91
C PHE A 61 23.53 2.76 -16.93
N GLY A 62 22.97 3.96 -16.72
CA GLY A 62 21.54 4.21 -16.70
C GLY A 62 20.88 3.90 -15.36
N ASN A 63 21.64 3.72 -14.29
CA ASN A 63 21.04 3.62 -12.96
C ASN A 63 20.61 5.00 -12.47
N ILE A 64 19.56 5.06 -11.67
CA ILE A 64 19.06 6.31 -11.10
C ILE A 64 20.00 6.75 -9.97
N THR A 65 20.66 7.90 -10.10
CA THR A 65 21.55 8.46 -9.07
C THR A 65 20.86 9.50 -8.19
N GLN A 66 19.73 10.04 -8.63
CA GLN A 66 18.92 10.96 -7.85
C GLN A 66 17.43 10.79 -8.18
N HIS A 67 16.59 10.78 -7.15
CA HIS A 67 15.13 10.78 -7.28
C HIS A 67 14.52 11.56 -6.11
N GLN A 68 13.76 12.62 -6.40
CA GLN A 68 13.02 13.40 -5.38
C GLN A 68 13.87 13.82 -4.16
N GLY A 69 15.11 14.28 -4.41
CA GLY A 69 16.04 14.69 -3.34
C GLY A 69 16.82 13.55 -2.67
N ILE A 70 16.45 12.28 -2.92
CA ILE A 70 17.21 11.10 -2.49
C ILE A 70 18.36 10.86 -3.46
N GLN A 71 19.55 10.59 -2.93
CA GLN A 71 20.71 10.24 -3.75
C GLN A 71 21.02 8.74 -3.65
N TYR A 72 21.35 8.14 -4.78
CA TYR A 72 21.73 6.73 -4.88
C TYR A 72 23.14 6.64 -5.45
N ARG A 73 23.94 5.73 -4.92
CA ARG A 73 25.25 5.38 -5.49
C ARG A 73 25.38 3.90 -5.65
N TYR A 74 26.08 3.49 -6.71
CA TYR A 74 26.31 2.10 -7.05
C TYR A 74 27.78 1.75 -6.88
N ASP A 75 28.06 0.48 -6.61
CA ASP A 75 29.43 -0.04 -6.60
C ASP A 75 29.93 -0.38 -8.02
N THR A 76 31.17 -0.85 -8.13
CA THR A 76 31.77 -1.23 -9.41
C THR A 76 31.13 -2.48 -10.05
N ALA A 77 30.29 -3.21 -9.32
CA ALA A 77 29.50 -4.33 -9.83
C ALA A 77 28.06 -3.90 -10.18
N ASN A 78 27.79 -2.60 -10.24
CA ASN A 78 26.49 -2.02 -10.56
C ASN A 78 25.38 -2.34 -9.54
N ARG A 79 25.74 -2.55 -8.27
CA ARG A 79 24.79 -2.82 -7.18
C ARG A 79 24.62 -1.59 -6.29
N LEU A 80 23.43 -1.40 -5.72
CA LEU A 80 23.14 -0.25 -4.85
C LEU A 80 24.07 -0.26 -3.62
N LYS A 81 24.90 0.75 -3.47
CA LYS A 81 25.89 0.86 -2.39
C LYS A 81 25.42 1.81 -1.29
N THR A 82 24.91 2.99 -1.65
CA THR A 82 24.42 3.95 -0.67
C THR A 82 23.12 4.60 -1.10
N VAL A 83 22.29 4.93 -0.11
CA VAL A 83 21.13 5.82 -0.23
C VAL A 83 21.34 6.98 0.74
N THR A 84 21.20 8.22 0.27
CA THR A 84 21.30 9.42 1.10
C THR A 84 19.94 10.11 1.18
N TRP A 85 19.43 10.26 2.40
CA TRP A 85 18.17 10.93 2.70
C TRP A 85 18.32 12.46 2.64
N PRO A 86 17.20 13.22 2.55
CA PRO A 86 17.25 14.68 2.48
C PRO A 86 17.87 15.32 3.74
N SER A 87 17.81 14.64 4.90
CA SER A 87 18.49 15.07 6.13
C SER A 87 20.02 15.00 6.05
N GLY A 88 20.56 14.24 5.09
CA GLY A 88 21.97 13.88 5.03
C GLY A 88 22.31 12.54 5.69
N SER A 89 21.35 11.84 6.31
CA SER A 89 21.55 10.45 6.75
C SER A 89 21.94 9.56 5.55
N ILE A 90 22.95 8.71 5.71
CA ILE A 90 23.43 7.80 4.65
C ILE A 90 23.26 6.36 5.11
N VAL A 91 22.51 5.57 4.35
CA VAL A 91 22.49 4.11 4.49
C VAL A 91 23.48 3.49 3.52
N THR A 92 24.35 2.63 4.04
CA THR A 92 25.35 1.89 3.26
C THR A 92 25.04 0.40 3.29
N TYR A 93 24.92 -0.20 2.11
CA TYR A 93 24.80 -1.63 1.92
C TYR A 93 26.18 -2.21 1.57
N ARG A 94 26.66 -3.18 2.35
CA ARG A 94 27.88 -3.93 2.04
C ARG A 94 27.53 -5.35 1.65
N TYR A 95 28.26 -5.86 0.67
CA TYR A 95 28.00 -7.15 0.05
C TYR A 95 29.07 -8.16 0.41
N ASP A 96 28.69 -9.42 0.53
CA ASP A 96 29.62 -10.54 0.61
C ASP A 96 30.20 -10.92 -0.77
N ALA A 97 30.99 -12.00 -0.79
CA ALA A 97 31.62 -12.53 -2.00
C ALA A 97 30.60 -13.15 -3.00
N ALA A 98 29.42 -13.58 -2.53
CA ALA A 98 28.33 -14.05 -3.39
C ALA A 98 27.48 -12.90 -3.95
N GLY A 99 27.70 -11.69 -3.43
CA GLY A 99 27.03 -10.47 -3.82
C GLY A 99 25.68 -10.25 -3.16
N GLN A 100 25.43 -10.91 -2.03
CA GLN A 100 24.27 -10.67 -1.18
C GLN A 100 24.62 -9.64 -0.10
N VAL A 101 23.63 -8.93 0.44
CA VAL A 101 23.87 -7.89 1.45
C VAL A 101 24.27 -8.55 2.77
N ASN A 102 25.47 -8.28 3.26
CA ASN A 102 25.97 -8.83 4.51
C ASN A 102 25.80 -7.88 5.70
N THR A 103 25.91 -6.57 5.45
CA THR A 103 25.71 -5.52 6.48
C THR A 103 24.96 -4.32 5.91
N VAL A 104 24.14 -3.71 6.76
CA VAL A 104 23.47 -2.42 6.51
C VAL A 104 23.91 -1.45 7.60
N GLU A 105 24.44 -0.30 7.23
CA GLU A 105 24.96 0.71 8.16
C GLU A 105 24.25 2.04 7.96
N LEU A 106 24.05 2.77 9.06
CA LEU A 106 23.58 4.15 9.07
C LEU A 106 24.73 5.07 9.44
N THR A 107 24.93 6.13 8.67
CA THR A 107 25.84 7.22 9.01
C THR A 107 25.06 8.51 9.20
N GLN A 108 25.20 9.11 10.38
CA GLN A 108 24.63 10.42 10.74
C GLN A 108 25.75 11.33 11.22
N GLY A 109 26.07 12.36 10.44
CA GLY A 109 27.25 13.19 10.68
C GLY A 109 28.55 12.37 10.61
N ALA A 110 29.31 12.34 11.70
CA ALA A 110 30.56 11.58 11.80
C ALA A 110 30.38 10.16 12.40
N THR A 111 29.15 9.80 12.80
CA THR A 111 28.87 8.55 13.50
C THR A 111 28.31 7.51 12.53
N THR A 112 28.93 6.34 12.48
CA THR A 112 28.43 5.18 11.73
C THR A 112 28.04 4.07 12.70
N THR A 113 26.83 3.54 12.54
CA THR A 113 26.30 2.40 13.31
C THR A 113 25.78 1.32 12.37
N ALA A 114 25.87 0.05 12.77
CA ALA A 114 25.22 -1.02 12.05
C ALA A 114 23.72 -1.03 12.37
N LEU A 115 22.86 -1.18 11.36
CA LEU A 115 21.44 -1.48 11.52
C LEU A 115 21.16 -2.97 11.39
N ALA A 116 21.95 -3.66 10.57
CA ALA A 116 21.96 -5.11 10.43
C ALA A 116 23.38 -5.60 10.09
N SER A 117 23.76 -6.74 10.65
CA SER A 117 25.05 -7.38 10.44
C SER A 117 24.92 -8.90 10.47
N ASN A 118 25.96 -9.62 10.03
CA ASN A 118 25.99 -11.08 9.96
C ASN A 118 24.77 -11.66 9.23
N ILE A 119 24.28 -10.97 8.18
CA ILE A 119 23.13 -11.45 7.42
C ILE A 119 23.54 -12.74 6.71
N GLN A 120 22.81 -13.82 6.97
CA GLN A 120 22.98 -15.12 6.35
C GLN A 120 21.71 -15.49 5.57
N TYR A 121 21.91 -16.17 4.44
CA TYR A 121 20.85 -16.54 3.52
C TYR A 121 20.74 -18.05 3.42
N ALA A 122 19.52 -18.54 3.23
CA ALA A 122 19.29 -19.89 2.77
C ALA A 122 19.94 -20.07 1.38
N PRO A 123 20.37 -21.29 0.99
CA PRO A 123 20.94 -21.53 -0.34
C PRO A 123 20.02 -21.04 -1.46
N PHE A 124 20.48 -20.05 -2.24
CA PHE A 124 19.67 -19.39 -3.29
C PHE A 124 18.32 -18.84 -2.81
N GLY A 125 18.20 -18.53 -1.51
CA GLY A 125 16.93 -18.27 -0.85
C GLY A 125 16.94 -17.00 0.00
N PRO A 126 15.89 -16.84 0.83
CA PRO A 126 15.69 -15.68 1.69
C PRO A 126 16.69 -15.63 2.86
N ILE A 127 16.62 -14.55 3.65
CA ILE A 127 17.43 -14.41 4.88
C ILE A 127 17.01 -15.50 5.88
N GLU A 128 17.98 -16.22 6.43
CA GLU A 128 17.80 -17.15 7.56
C GLU A 128 18.09 -16.49 8.89
N THR A 129 19.14 -15.67 8.96
CA THR A 129 19.49 -14.97 10.20
C THR A 129 20.06 -13.59 9.92
N LEU A 130 19.83 -12.63 10.82
CA LEU A 130 20.58 -11.38 10.88
C LEU A 130 20.69 -10.89 12.32
N THR A 131 21.74 -10.12 12.63
CA THR A 131 21.85 -9.39 13.91
C THR A 131 21.49 -7.93 13.70
N PHE A 132 20.42 -7.46 14.32
CA PHE A 132 20.02 -6.05 14.31
C PHE A 132 21.05 -5.16 15.03
N GLY A 133 21.01 -3.86 14.75
CA GLY A 133 21.93 -2.86 15.31
C GLY A 133 21.93 -2.78 16.84
N ASN A 134 20.82 -3.15 17.49
CA ASN A 134 20.71 -3.25 18.95
C ASN A 134 21.14 -4.63 19.50
N GLY A 135 21.80 -5.46 18.69
CA GLY A 135 22.36 -6.76 19.08
C GLY A 135 21.35 -7.91 19.13
N LYS A 136 20.06 -7.68 18.82
CA LYS A 136 19.07 -8.77 18.76
C LYS A 136 19.26 -9.61 17.51
N LEU A 137 19.19 -10.93 17.64
CA LEU A 137 19.31 -11.89 16.54
C LEU A 137 17.91 -12.25 16.02
N LEU A 138 17.67 -12.03 14.74
CA LEU A 138 16.55 -12.62 14.00
C LEU A 138 16.96 -14.03 13.51
N SER A 139 16.07 -15.00 13.70
CA SER A 139 16.19 -16.36 13.14
C SER A 139 14.90 -16.75 12.44
N GLN A 140 15.04 -17.28 11.22
CA GLN A 140 13.98 -17.61 10.28
C GLN A 140 14.27 -18.97 9.61
N PRO A 141 14.02 -20.10 10.28
CA PRO A 141 14.19 -21.41 9.64
C PRO A 141 13.10 -21.69 8.62
N TYR A 142 13.48 -22.32 7.51
CA TYR A 142 12.60 -22.75 6.43
C TYR A 142 12.52 -24.27 6.33
N ASP A 143 11.44 -24.80 5.78
CA ASP A 143 11.34 -26.21 5.41
C ASP A 143 12.02 -26.48 4.05
N SER A 144 12.00 -27.74 3.59
CA SER A 144 12.61 -28.12 2.31
C SER A 144 11.93 -27.52 1.07
N ALA A 145 10.75 -26.91 1.22
CA ALA A 145 10.03 -26.18 0.19
C ALA A 145 10.23 -24.65 0.32
N TYR A 146 11.21 -24.20 1.12
CA TYR A 146 11.48 -22.80 1.44
C TYR A 146 10.30 -22.06 2.08
N ARG A 147 9.38 -22.78 2.75
CA ARG A 147 8.31 -22.17 3.54
C ARG A 147 8.81 -21.86 4.93
N LEU A 148 8.51 -20.66 5.41
CA LEU A 148 8.94 -20.20 6.73
C LEU A 148 8.26 -21.03 7.83
N THR A 149 9.04 -21.58 8.75
CA THR A 149 8.51 -22.42 9.85
C THR A 149 8.44 -21.66 11.17
N SER A 150 9.34 -20.71 11.38
CA SER A 150 9.26 -19.76 12.48
C SER A 150 10.03 -18.48 12.17
N GLN A 151 9.77 -17.44 12.94
CA GLN A 151 10.49 -16.17 12.93
C GLN A 151 10.62 -15.70 14.36
N SER A 152 11.85 -15.53 14.85
CA SER A 152 12.08 -15.14 16.24
C SER A 152 13.20 -14.13 16.38
N THR A 153 12.94 -13.09 17.18
CA THR A 153 13.93 -12.15 17.69
C THR A 153 14.07 -12.30 19.22
N GLY A 154 14.21 -13.54 19.68
CA GLY A 154 14.25 -13.87 21.10
C GLY A 154 12.94 -13.51 21.79
N SER A 155 13.01 -12.77 22.90
CA SER A 155 11.84 -12.32 23.67
C SER A 155 11.11 -11.12 23.07
N VAL A 156 11.62 -10.52 21.99
CA VAL A 156 11.01 -9.33 21.36
C VAL A 156 9.77 -9.71 20.56
N LEU A 157 9.89 -10.74 19.73
CA LEU A 157 8.81 -11.26 18.89
C LEU A 157 9.12 -12.72 18.56
N ALA A 158 8.16 -13.61 18.77
CA ALA A 158 8.26 -15.01 18.41
C ALA A 158 7.01 -15.46 17.64
N ILE A 159 7.19 -15.83 16.37
CA ILE A 159 6.14 -16.33 15.50
C ILE A 159 6.49 -17.75 15.07
N SER A 160 5.56 -18.69 15.25
CA SER A 160 5.66 -20.06 14.73
C SER A 160 4.57 -20.28 13.69
N TYR A 161 4.93 -20.79 12.52
CA TYR A 161 4.00 -21.11 11.44
C TYR A 161 3.79 -22.62 11.43
N THR A 162 2.73 -23.07 12.11
CA THR A 162 2.53 -24.47 12.48
C THR A 162 1.69 -25.26 11.47
N GLY A 163 1.11 -24.60 10.46
CA GLY A 163 0.30 -25.26 9.45
C GLY A 163 0.15 -24.46 8.16
N TYR A 164 0.27 -25.18 7.05
CA TYR A 164 -0.08 -24.72 5.71
C TYR A 164 -0.99 -25.76 5.06
N ASP A 165 -1.96 -25.32 4.26
CA ASP A 165 -2.71 -26.24 3.40
C ASP A 165 -1.90 -26.64 2.15
N ALA A 166 -2.48 -27.50 1.30
CA ALA A 166 -1.83 -27.98 0.09
C ALA A 166 -1.61 -26.87 -0.97
N ASN A 167 -2.37 -25.78 -0.90
CA ASN A 167 -2.23 -24.63 -1.78
C ASN A 167 -1.20 -23.62 -1.25
N GLY A 168 -0.62 -23.86 -0.07
CA GLY A 168 0.34 -22.97 0.57
C GLY A 168 -0.28 -21.84 1.39
N ASN A 169 -1.59 -21.88 1.65
CA ASN A 169 -2.21 -20.90 2.54
C ASN A 169 -1.88 -21.22 3.99
N LEU A 170 -1.60 -20.19 4.79
CA LEU A 170 -1.30 -20.34 6.20
C LEU A 170 -2.55 -20.75 6.97
N THR A 171 -2.59 -21.94 7.57
CA THR A 171 -3.75 -22.42 8.35
C THR A 171 -3.58 -22.18 9.84
N ASN A 172 -2.34 -22.15 10.35
CA ASN A 172 -2.08 -21.94 11.76
C ASN A 172 -0.77 -21.17 12.00
N ARG A 173 -0.82 -20.22 12.94
CA ARG A 173 0.38 -19.61 13.52
C ARG A 173 0.21 -19.34 15.00
N THR A 174 1.32 -19.19 15.70
CA THR A 174 1.35 -18.72 17.09
C THR A 174 2.23 -17.48 17.15
N ILE A 175 1.74 -16.39 17.73
CA ILE A 175 2.49 -15.13 17.93
C ILE A 175 2.60 -14.89 19.42
N ASP A 176 3.82 -14.85 19.96
CA ASP A 176 4.12 -14.66 21.38
C ASP A 176 3.29 -15.61 22.29
N GLY A 177 3.13 -16.85 21.85
CA GLY A 177 2.34 -17.89 22.55
C GLY A 177 0.84 -17.86 22.26
N ALA A 178 0.32 -16.82 21.60
CA ALA A 178 -1.10 -16.72 21.24
C ALA A 178 -1.41 -17.41 19.91
N ALA A 179 -2.29 -18.40 19.95
CA ALA A 179 -2.68 -19.20 18.78
C ALA A 179 -3.59 -18.41 17.83
N HIS A 180 -3.38 -18.64 16.54
CA HIS A 180 -4.19 -18.17 15.43
C HIS A 180 -4.51 -19.33 14.49
N SER A 181 -5.73 -19.37 13.98
CA SER A 181 -6.18 -20.39 13.03
C SER A 181 -6.97 -19.76 11.89
N TYR A 182 -6.81 -20.29 10.69
CA TYR A 182 -7.39 -19.79 9.45
C TYR A 182 -7.91 -20.93 8.60
N GLN A 183 -9.06 -20.73 7.97
CA GLN A 183 -9.61 -21.63 6.95
C GLN A 183 -9.90 -20.84 5.69
N TYR A 184 -9.84 -21.52 4.55
CA TYR A 184 -10.03 -20.92 3.24
C TYR A 184 -11.12 -21.67 2.48
N ASP A 185 -11.82 -20.95 1.62
CA ASP A 185 -12.75 -21.57 0.68
C ASP A 185 -12.01 -22.21 -0.52
N ALA A 186 -12.76 -22.85 -1.42
CA ALA A 186 -12.21 -23.53 -2.58
C ALA A 186 -11.48 -22.60 -3.58
N LEU A 187 -11.62 -21.28 -3.45
CA LEU A 187 -10.93 -20.26 -4.26
C LEU A 187 -9.76 -19.63 -3.50
N ASN A 188 -9.32 -20.23 -2.38
CA ASN A 188 -8.26 -19.74 -1.51
C ASN A 188 -8.56 -18.37 -0.86
N ARG A 189 -9.84 -18.00 -0.72
CA ARG A 189 -10.25 -16.78 0.00
C ARG A 189 -10.41 -17.12 1.48
N LEU A 190 -10.00 -16.22 2.36
CA LEU A 190 -10.10 -16.42 3.82
C LEU A 190 -11.57 -16.53 4.22
N ASP A 191 -11.96 -17.71 4.72
CA ASP A 191 -13.33 -18.07 5.08
C ASP A 191 -13.57 -17.87 6.58
N THR A 192 -12.67 -18.39 7.42
CA THR A 192 -12.72 -18.15 8.87
C THR A 192 -11.34 -17.83 9.45
N ALA A 193 -11.33 -17.07 10.53
CA ALA A 193 -10.14 -16.80 11.32
C ALA A 193 -10.46 -16.77 12.82
N ALA A 194 -9.53 -17.20 13.65
CA ALA A 194 -9.62 -17.04 15.10
C ALA A 194 -8.26 -16.68 15.67
N GLY A 195 -8.26 -15.88 16.74
CA GLY A 195 -7.06 -15.47 17.47
C GLY A 195 -7.40 -14.50 18.60
N PRO A 196 -6.41 -13.74 19.13
CA PRO A 196 -6.65 -12.71 20.14
C PRO A 196 -7.65 -11.62 19.74
N PHE A 197 -7.87 -11.42 18.43
CA PHE A 197 -8.90 -10.52 17.90
C PHE A 197 -10.33 -11.09 18.00
N GLY A 198 -10.50 -12.32 18.48
CA GLY A 198 -11.75 -13.07 18.51
C GLY A 198 -11.93 -13.98 17.30
N THR A 199 -13.14 -14.47 17.09
CA THR A 199 -13.51 -15.25 15.90
C THR A 199 -13.96 -14.33 14.77
N ARG A 200 -13.73 -14.74 13.53
CA ARG A 200 -14.19 -14.05 12.32
C ARG A 200 -14.66 -15.11 11.33
N ASP A 201 -15.88 -14.95 10.84
CA ASP A 201 -16.49 -15.79 9.80
C ASP A 201 -16.95 -14.88 8.66
N TYR A 202 -16.39 -15.11 7.47
CA TYR A 202 -16.48 -14.22 6.32
C TYR A 202 -17.32 -14.86 5.20
N GLY A 203 -18.50 -14.30 4.94
CA GLY A 203 -19.28 -14.66 3.76
C GLY A 203 -18.82 -13.87 2.55
N HIS A 204 -18.73 -14.53 1.39
CA HIS A 204 -18.39 -13.90 0.11
C HIS A 204 -19.40 -14.26 -0.98
N ASP A 205 -19.65 -13.31 -1.89
CA ASP A 205 -20.35 -13.62 -3.14
C ASP A 205 -19.41 -14.24 -4.20
N LYS A 206 -19.93 -14.52 -5.39
CA LYS A 206 -19.17 -15.11 -6.51
C LYS A 206 -18.13 -14.15 -7.11
N ASN A 207 -18.26 -12.86 -6.85
CA ASN A 207 -17.35 -11.82 -7.33
C ASN A 207 -16.33 -11.44 -6.23
N GLY A 208 -16.24 -12.20 -5.14
CA GLY A 208 -15.29 -11.92 -4.05
C GLY A 208 -15.69 -10.74 -3.17
N ASN A 209 -16.90 -10.21 -3.28
CA ASN A 209 -17.36 -9.21 -2.35
C ASN A 209 -17.68 -9.86 -1.00
N ARG A 210 -17.17 -9.30 0.10
CA ARG A 210 -17.56 -9.72 1.45
C ARG A 210 -19.02 -9.36 1.69
N THR A 211 -19.89 -10.35 1.90
CA THR A 211 -21.33 -10.18 2.17
C THR A 211 -21.66 -10.18 3.65
N THR A 212 -20.88 -10.91 4.45
CA THR A 212 -21.06 -10.97 5.91
C THR A 212 -19.71 -11.01 6.63
N LEU A 213 -19.69 -10.44 7.83
CA LEU A 213 -18.64 -10.67 8.82
C LEU A 213 -19.31 -10.96 10.16
N ASN A 214 -19.16 -12.18 10.67
CA ASN A 214 -19.56 -12.52 12.03
C ASN A 214 -18.33 -12.53 12.95
N ASP A 215 -18.30 -11.66 13.95
CA ASP A 215 -17.17 -11.51 14.88
C ASP A 215 -17.29 -12.37 16.15
N GLY A 216 -18.30 -13.25 16.19
CA GLY A 216 -18.67 -14.08 17.34
C GLY A 216 -19.66 -13.41 18.30
N ALA A 217 -19.76 -12.08 18.29
CA ALA A 217 -20.72 -11.31 19.07
C ALA A 217 -21.89 -10.80 18.21
N ALA A 218 -21.60 -10.36 16.98
CA ALA A 218 -22.55 -9.82 16.04
C ALA A 218 -22.20 -10.17 14.59
N THR A 219 -23.22 -10.14 13.73
CA THR A 219 -23.04 -10.23 12.28
C THR A 219 -23.21 -8.86 11.65
N THR A 220 -22.20 -8.44 10.91
CA THR A 220 -22.25 -7.29 10.00
C THR A 220 -22.60 -7.79 8.60
N ASN A 221 -23.62 -7.21 7.98
CA ASN A 221 -24.02 -7.50 6.61
C ASN A 221 -23.59 -6.38 5.68
N TYR A 222 -23.12 -6.74 4.49
CA TYR A 222 -22.66 -5.83 3.45
C TYR A 222 -23.54 -5.97 2.21
N SER A 223 -24.04 -4.85 1.70
CA SER A 223 -24.90 -4.80 0.52
C SER A 223 -24.20 -4.10 -0.65
N TYR A 224 -24.53 -4.52 -1.86
CA TYR A 224 -23.85 -4.08 -3.08
C TYR A 224 -24.86 -3.69 -4.15
N THR A 225 -24.47 -2.79 -5.05
CA THR A 225 -25.26 -2.49 -6.24
C THR A 225 -25.31 -3.74 -7.14
N PRO A 226 -26.49 -4.21 -7.57
CA PRO A 226 -26.62 -5.43 -8.37
C PRO A 226 -25.69 -5.45 -9.61
N ASN A 227 -25.06 -6.59 -9.85
CA ASN A 227 -24.10 -6.81 -10.96
C ASN A 227 -22.85 -5.92 -10.92
N THR A 228 -22.48 -5.41 -9.75
CA THR A 228 -21.25 -4.63 -9.56
C THR A 228 -20.58 -5.01 -8.23
N ASN A 229 -19.35 -4.52 -8.02
CA ASN A 229 -18.64 -4.66 -6.75
C ASN A 229 -18.77 -3.41 -5.87
N ARG A 230 -19.73 -2.50 -6.16
CA ARG A 230 -19.90 -1.21 -5.47
C ARG A 230 -20.71 -1.39 -4.19
N LEU A 231 -20.09 -1.12 -3.03
CA LEU A 231 -20.72 -1.20 -1.71
C LEU A 231 -21.82 -0.13 -1.58
N THR A 232 -22.98 -0.50 -1.03
CA THR A 232 -24.11 0.41 -0.80
C THR A 232 -24.57 0.46 0.65
N GLY A 233 -24.23 -0.54 1.46
CA GLY A 233 -24.64 -0.55 2.86
C GLY A 233 -23.80 -1.46 3.74
N ILE A 234 -23.66 -1.04 5.00
CA ILE A 234 -23.01 -1.77 6.09
C ILE A 234 -23.99 -1.81 7.26
N ALA A 235 -24.51 -2.99 7.59
CA ALA A 235 -25.49 -3.17 8.66
C ALA A 235 -24.90 -4.01 9.79
N ALA A 236 -24.58 -3.39 10.93
CA ALA A 236 -24.06 -4.04 12.13
C ALA A 236 -25.09 -3.96 13.28
N GLY A 237 -25.70 -5.08 13.63
CA GLY A 237 -26.79 -5.10 14.62
C GLY A 237 -28.01 -4.29 14.15
N THR A 238 -28.45 -3.31 14.95
CA THR A 238 -29.54 -2.37 14.59
C THR A 238 -29.06 -1.12 13.84
N GLY A 239 -27.74 -0.90 13.73
CA GLY A 239 -27.16 0.23 13.03
C GLY A 239 -26.98 -0.08 11.54
N ASN A 240 -27.58 0.73 10.68
CA ASN A 240 -27.41 0.64 9.23
C ASN A 240 -26.70 1.90 8.70
N GLN A 241 -25.57 1.72 8.03
CA GLN A 241 -24.83 2.78 7.37
C GLN A 241 -25.03 2.68 5.86
N THR A 242 -25.38 3.78 5.22
CA THR A 242 -25.43 3.88 3.76
C THR A 242 -24.06 4.28 3.22
N VAL A 243 -23.73 3.74 2.05
CA VAL A 243 -22.50 4.05 1.30
C VAL A 243 -22.89 4.51 -0.09
N ASP A 244 -22.55 5.75 -0.42
CA ASP A 244 -22.77 6.29 -1.76
C ASP A 244 -21.46 6.25 -2.55
N ILE A 245 -21.53 5.74 -3.77
CA ILE A 245 -20.39 5.61 -4.68
C ILE A 245 -20.58 6.58 -5.85
N ASP A 246 -19.53 7.33 -6.20
CA ASP A 246 -19.55 8.22 -7.35
C ASP A 246 -19.49 7.46 -8.70
N LEU A 247 -19.61 8.18 -9.82
CA LEU A 247 -19.61 7.55 -11.16
C LEU A 247 -18.30 6.85 -11.51
N ASN A 248 -17.16 7.32 -10.96
CA ASN A 248 -15.84 6.71 -11.15
C ASN A 248 -15.62 5.51 -10.23
N GLY A 249 -16.59 5.17 -9.38
CA GLY A 249 -16.52 4.02 -8.50
C GLY A 249 -15.82 4.30 -7.18
N ASN A 250 -15.70 5.55 -6.74
CA ASN A 250 -15.14 5.89 -5.43
C ASN A 250 -16.23 6.05 -4.38
N THR A 251 -15.99 5.62 -3.15
CA THR A 251 -16.83 5.98 -2.02
C THR A 251 -16.86 7.49 -1.86
N TRP A 252 -18.02 8.10 -2.00
CA TRP A 252 -18.25 9.54 -1.86
C TRP A 252 -18.78 9.86 -0.47
N ILE A 253 -19.73 9.08 0.04
CA ILE A 253 -20.32 9.26 1.37
C ILE A 253 -20.39 7.91 2.08
N GLN A 254 -20.02 7.88 3.35
CA GLN A 254 -20.22 6.72 4.23
C GLN A 254 -20.61 7.21 5.62
N ALA A 255 -21.86 6.97 6.01
CA ALA A 255 -22.44 7.53 7.23
C ALA A 255 -22.24 9.06 7.32
N ASN A 256 -21.46 9.56 8.29
CA ASN A 256 -21.16 10.97 8.44
C ASN A 256 -19.85 11.42 7.76
N TRP A 257 -19.19 10.53 7.02
CA TRP A 257 -17.96 10.84 6.28
C TRP A 257 -18.24 11.20 4.84
N THR A 258 -17.51 12.18 4.32
CA THR A 258 -17.53 12.58 2.91
C THR A 258 -16.12 12.60 2.36
N TYR A 259 -15.92 11.96 1.22
CA TYR A 259 -14.62 11.82 0.55
C TYR A 259 -14.63 12.60 -0.76
N GLY A 260 -13.72 13.55 -0.90
CA GLY A 260 -13.51 14.32 -2.11
C GLY A 260 -12.29 13.81 -2.88
N TYR A 261 -12.39 13.77 -4.21
CA TYR A 261 -11.33 13.27 -5.10
C TYR A 261 -10.90 14.33 -6.13
N THR A 262 -9.66 14.24 -6.59
CA THR A 262 -9.15 14.99 -7.75
C THR A 262 -9.81 14.50 -9.04
N THR A 263 -9.63 15.22 -10.15
CA THR A 263 -10.09 14.75 -11.46
C THR A 263 -9.34 13.49 -11.92
N THR A 264 -8.08 13.35 -11.51
CA THR A 264 -7.25 12.13 -11.70
C THR A 264 -7.57 11.01 -10.71
N ASN A 265 -8.72 11.07 -10.04
CA ASN A 265 -9.24 10.02 -9.16
C ASN A 265 -8.38 9.74 -7.92
N ARG A 266 -7.68 10.76 -7.39
CA ARG A 266 -6.89 10.69 -6.15
C ARG A 266 -7.70 11.23 -4.98
N LEU A 267 -7.64 10.59 -3.81
CA LEU A 267 -8.30 11.13 -2.60
C LEU A 267 -7.68 12.49 -2.25
N LYS A 268 -8.52 13.54 -2.20
CA LYS A 268 -8.09 14.92 -2.01
C LYS A 268 -8.41 15.43 -0.62
N GLN A 269 -9.58 15.07 -0.09
CA GLN A 269 -10.03 15.54 1.21
C GLN A 269 -11.02 14.59 1.85
N ILE A 270 -11.06 14.59 3.17
CA ILE A 270 -12.03 13.85 3.98
C ILE A 270 -12.69 14.81 4.95
N LEU A 271 -14.01 14.80 4.96
CA LEU A 271 -14.82 15.55 5.90
C LEU A 271 -15.59 14.59 6.80
N GLN A 272 -15.83 14.99 8.04
CA GLN A 272 -16.72 14.32 8.98
C GLN A 272 -17.78 15.31 9.46
N SER A 273 -19.05 15.02 9.23
CA SER A 273 -20.17 15.92 9.53
C SER A 273 -19.94 17.34 8.96
N ASN A 274 -19.45 17.42 7.72
CA ASN A 274 -19.04 18.64 7.00
C ASN A 274 -17.82 19.39 7.55
N ASN A 275 -17.13 18.88 8.58
CA ASN A 275 -15.86 19.44 9.03
C ASN A 275 -14.72 18.78 8.25
N LEU A 276 -13.83 19.58 7.66
CA LEU A 276 -12.61 19.07 7.04
C LEU A 276 -11.72 18.44 8.12
N ILE A 277 -11.36 17.16 7.94
CA ILE A 277 -10.52 16.39 8.87
C ILE A 277 -9.13 16.18 8.29
N ALA A 278 -9.03 15.93 6.98
CA ALA A 278 -7.76 15.73 6.31
C ALA A 278 -7.83 16.23 4.86
N SER A 279 -6.71 16.77 4.37
CA SER A 279 -6.49 17.08 2.95
C SER A 279 -5.15 16.53 2.48
N TYR A 280 -5.06 16.16 1.20
CA TYR A 280 -3.91 15.47 0.64
C TYR A 280 -3.55 16.03 -0.74
N ASP A 281 -2.26 16.25 -1.00
CA ASP A 281 -1.75 16.51 -2.34
C ASP A 281 -0.96 15.32 -2.85
N HIS A 282 -1.05 15.09 -4.16
CA HIS A 282 -0.35 14.02 -4.84
C HIS A 282 0.55 14.59 -5.95
N ASN A 283 1.72 13.99 -6.16
CA ASN A 283 2.56 14.32 -7.30
C ASN A 283 2.10 13.61 -8.58
N GLY A 284 2.70 13.95 -9.72
CA GLY A 284 2.35 13.35 -11.01
C GLY A 284 2.70 11.86 -11.15
N LEU A 285 3.38 11.26 -10.16
CA LEU A 285 3.58 9.82 -10.05
C LEU A 285 2.45 9.13 -9.26
N GLY A 286 1.49 9.90 -8.74
CA GLY A 286 0.39 9.41 -7.90
C GLY A 286 0.73 9.28 -6.41
N GLN A 287 1.92 9.72 -5.96
CA GLN A 287 2.34 9.63 -4.56
C GLN A 287 1.76 10.78 -3.76
N ARG A 288 1.21 10.49 -2.58
CA ARG A 288 0.81 11.49 -1.61
C ARG A 288 2.03 12.22 -1.08
N VAL A 289 2.29 13.44 -1.54
CA VAL A 289 3.45 14.23 -1.11
C VAL A 289 3.15 15.09 0.11
N THR A 290 1.88 15.37 0.40
CA THR A 290 1.48 16.10 1.61
C THR A 290 0.21 15.51 2.22
N LYS A 291 0.10 15.66 3.53
CA LYS A 291 -1.12 15.48 4.30
C LYS A 291 -1.25 16.65 5.27
N THR A 292 -2.38 17.34 5.25
CA THR A 292 -2.74 18.30 6.28
C THR A 292 -3.88 17.74 7.10
N GLN A 293 -3.61 17.51 8.38
CA GLN A 293 -4.63 17.17 9.35
C GLN A 293 -5.27 18.47 9.86
N HIS A 294 -6.60 18.51 9.82
CA HIS A 294 -7.41 19.63 10.29
C HIS A 294 -8.09 19.21 11.59
N PHE A 295 -8.07 20.11 12.57
CA PHE A 295 -8.79 19.91 13.82
C PHE A 295 -10.19 20.50 13.67
N GLN A 296 -11.20 19.85 14.24
CA GLN A 296 -12.58 20.33 14.14
C GLN A 296 -12.68 21.75 14.71
N THR A 297 -13.10 22.71 13.88
CA THR A 297 -13.57 24.00 14.38
C THR A 297 -14.97 23.76 14.87
N ILE A 298 -15.11 23.39 16.14
CA ILE A 298 -16.44 23.41 16.75
C ILE A 298 -16.81 24.89 16.89
N THR A 299 -17.61 25.41 15.97
CA THR A 299 -18.24 26.72 16.13
C THR A 299 -19.41 26.54 17.10
N GLY A 300 -19.12 26.54 18.42
CA GLY A 300 -20.11 26.32 19.46
C GLY A 300 -19.68 26.89 20.81
N ARG A 301 -20.62 26.95 21.76
CA ARG A 301 -20.36 27.31 23.17
C ARG A 301 -19.84 26.09 23.95
N PRO A 302 -19.08 26.28 25.06
CA PRO A 302 -18.64 27.56 25.59
C PRO A 302 -17.50 28.17 24.76
N ASN A 303 -17.43 29.51 24.69
CA ASN A 303 -16.40 30.30 24.01
C ASN A 303 -15.91 31.48 24.87
N GLN A 304 -14.99 32.30 24.34
CA GLN A 304 -14.40 33.43 25.09
C GLN A 304 -15.42 34.47 25.58
N SER A 305 -16.55 34.65 24.89
CA SER A 305 -17.64 35.51 25.35
C SER A 305 -18.33 34.94 26.60
N ASP A 306 -18.42 33.61 26.70
CA ASP A 306 -19.02 32.93 27.85
C ASP A 306 -18.08 33.05 29.07
N ILE A 307 -16.76 33.00 28.89
CA ILE A 307 -15.77 33.34 29.95
C ILE A 307 -16.01 34.77 30.45
N ASN A 308 -16.08 35.74 29.55
CA ASN A 308 -16.23 37.14 29.92
C ASN A 308 -17.53 37.35 30.70
N ALA A 309 -18.64 36.74 30.26
CA ALA A 309 -19.92 36.78 30.96
C ALA A 309 -19.88 36.09 32.33
N THR A 310 -19.21 34.93 32.46
CA THR A 310 -18.99 34.24 33.74
C THR A 310 -18.18 35.12 34.70
N VAL A 311 -17.12 35.79 34.23
CA VAL A 311 -16.34 36.73 35.04
C VAL A 311 -17.19 37.92 35.49
N GLN A 312 -18.01 38.49 34.61
CA GLN A 312 -18.94 39.57 35.00
C GLN A 312 -19.95 39.10 36.05
N ALA A 313 -20.47 37.86 35.93
CA ALA A 313 -21.39 37.26 36.89
C ALA A 313 -20.74 37.04 38.26
N ILE A 314 -19.52 36.49 38.30
CA ILE A 314 -18.74 36.30 39.54
C ILE A 314 -18.48 37.65 40.23
N LEU A 315 -18.16 38.69 39.46
CA LEU A 315 -17.88 40.04 39.97
C LEU A 315 -19.15 40.84 40.29
N GLY A 316 -20.35 40.32 40.03
CA GLY A 316 -21.63 41.02 40.21
C GLY A 316 -21.82 42.24 39.30
N THR A 317 -21.08 42.28 38.18
CA THR A 317 -21.02 43.43 37.25
C THR A 317 -21.85 43.21 35.98
N GLY A 318 -22.41 42.02 35.78
CA GLY A 318 -23.33 41.70 34.68
C GLY A 318 -23.94 40.30 34.82
N PRO A 319 -24.94 39.94 34.00
CA PRO A 319 -25.53 38.60 34.00
C PRO A 319 -24.58 37.57 33.35
N GLY A 320 -24.64 36.32 33.83
CA GLY A 320 -24.00 35.18 33.17
C GLY A 320 -24.78 34.69 31.94
N THR A 321 -24.26 33.68 31.27
CA THR A 321 -24.93 32.97 30.17
C THR A 321 -25.45 31.61 30.64
N SER A 322 -26.19 30.91 29.79
CA SER A 322 -26.56 29.49 29.98
C SER A 322 -25.35 28.57 30.17
N ASP A 323 -24.18 28.99 29.70
CA ASP A 323 -22.94 28.20 29.71
C ASP A 323 -22.01 28.63 30.86
N SER A 324 -22.45 29.60 31.69
CA SER A 324 -21.66 30.14 32.81
C SER A 324 -21.66 29.26 34.05
N ASP A 325 -22.61 28.32 34.17
CA ASP A 325 -22.67 27.25 35.19
C ASP A 325 -22.22 25.94 34.52
N CYS A 326 -20.93 25.85 34.19
CA CYS A 326 -20.40 24.74 33.40
C CYS A 326 -20.35 23.43 34.21
N ASN A 327 -20.17 23.54 35.53
CA ASN A 327 -20.17 22.38 36.41
C ASN A 327 -21.59 21.90 36.79
N HIS A 328 -22.63 22.61 36.36
CA HIS A 328 -24.05 22.33 36.58
C HIS A 328 -24.44 22.25 38.06
N ASP A 329 -23.78 23.03 38.92
CA ASP A 329 -24.06 23.08 40.35
C ASP A 329 -25.10 24.14 40.74
N GLN A 330 -25.65 24.85 39.74
CA GLN A 330 -26.62 25.94 39.88
C GLN A 330 -26.05 27.22 40.50
N THR A 331 -24.73 27.32 40.66
CA THR A 331 -24.05 28.49 41.24
C THR A 331 -22.88 28.95 40.38
N ILE A 332 -22.99 30.14 39.78
CA ILE A 332 -21.90 30.70 38.97
C ILE A 332 -20.80 31.23 39.90
N ASN A 333 -19.65 30.55 39.92
CA ASN A 333 -18.52 30.85 40.80
C ASN A 333 -17.16 30.61 40.11
N VAL A 334 -16.05 30.74 40.84
CA VAL A 334 -14.69 30.66 40.27
C VAL A 334 -14.38 29.24 39.74
N GLN A 335 -15.04 28.21 40.26
CA GLN A 335 -14.88 26.83 39.83
C GLN A 335 -15.43 26.60 38.42
N ASP A 336 -16.43 27.36 37.99
CA ASP A 336 -16.93 27.33 36.60
C ASP A 336 -15.89 27.81 35.60
N LEU A 337 -15.04 28.76 35.97
CA LEU A 337 -14.01 29.29 35.08
C LEU A 337 -13.03 28.20 34.64
N ALA A 338 -12.71 27.24 35.54
CA ALA A 338 -11.86 26.10 35.21
C ALA A 338 -12.57 25.11 34.27
N CYS A 339 -13.86 24.84 34.50
CA CYS A 339 -14.68 24.00 33.62
C CYS A 339 -14.87 24.64 32.23
N LEU A 340 -15.20 25.94 32.15
CA LEU A 340 -15.30 26.68 30.89
C LEU A 340 -13.95 26.72 30.18
N ASN A 341 -12.84 26.97 30.87
CA ASN A 341 -11.51 26.96 30.24
C ASN A 341 -11.15 25.56 29.69
N ASN A 342 -11.51 24.49 30.40
CA ASN A 342 -11.30 23.12 29.91
C ASN A 342 -12.22 22.78 28.74
N ALA A 343 -13.50 23.19 28.80
CA ALA A 343 -14.46 22.99 27.73
C ALA A 343 -14.11 23.84 26.49
N ILE A 344 -13.59 25.05 26.67
CA ILE A 344 -13.07 25.91 25.61
C ILE A 344 -11.76 25.36 25.08
N ALA A 345 -10.85 24.83 25.89
CA ALA A 345 -9.66 24.15 25.41
C ALA A 345 -10.01 22.90 24.59
N ALA A 346 -11.09 22.20 24.94
CA ALA A 346 -11.65 21.14 24.10
C ALA A 346 -12.32 21.67 22.80
N ASN A 347 -12.68 22.95 22.76
CA ASN A 347 -13.36 23.64 21.66
C ASN A 347 -12.40 24.48 20.77
N THR A 348 -11.19 24.79 21.26
CA THR A 348 -10.20 25.68 20.62
C THR A 348 -9.06 24.85 20.02
N GLN A 349 -9.26 24.47 18.76
CA GLN A 349 -8.28 24.32 17.67
C GLN A 349 -6.81 24.07 18.05
N GLY A 350 -6.28 22.91 17.63
CA GLY A 350 -4.90 22.84 17.16
C GLY A 350 -4.77 23.50 15.79
N THR A 351 -3.66 24.17 15.51
CA THR A 351 -3.31 24.63 14.16
C THR A 351 -3.21 23.41 13.23
N PRO A 352 -3.77 23.44 12.00
CA PRO A 352 -3.62 22.34 11.05
C PRO A 352 -2.15 21.93 10.91
N THR A 353 -1.88 20.64 11.02
CA THR A 353 -0.52 20.10 10.95
C THR A 353 -0.30 19.50 9.57
N THR A 354 0.76 19.94 8.88
CA THR A 354 1.11 19.39 7.57
C THR A 354 2.33 18.50 7.69
N THR A 355 2.22 17.29 7.15
CA THR A 355 3.30 16.32 6.98
C THR A 355 3.59 16.20 5.49
N SER A 356 4.85 16.26 5.10
CA SER A 356 5.29 15.98 3.72
C SER A 356 5.98 14.63 3.65
N TYR A 357 5.80 13.91 2.54
CA TYR A 357 6.27 12.54 2.34
C TYR A 357 7.26 12.46 1.18
N THR A 358 8.34 11.73 1.37
CA THR A 358 9.33 11.42 0.32
C THR A 358 9.40 9.91 0.11
N TYR A 359 9.39 9.48 -1.15
CA TYR A 359 9.34 8.08 -1.53
C TYR A 359 10.62 7.64 -2.26
N GLY A 360 10.92 6.35 -2.16
CA GLY A 360 12.02 5.71 -2.87
C GLY A 360 11.64 5.26 -4.28
N LEU A 361 12.59 4.58 -4.95
CA LEU A 361 12.45 4.16 -6.35
C LEU A 361 11.34 3.13 -6.56
N THR A 362 10.96 2.38 -5.51
CA THR A 362 9.93 1.35 -5.59
C THR A 362 8.59 1.81 -4.98
N GLY A 363 8.49 3.09 -4.60
CA GLY A 363 7.28 3.66 -4.00
C GLY A 363 7.16 3.46 -2.50
N GLU A 364 8.20 2.91 -1.86
CA GLU A 364 8.30 2.82 -0.42
C GLU A 364 8.44 4.21 0.22
N LEU A 365 7.77 4.44 1.35
CA LEU A 365 7.91 5.70 2.09
C LEU A 365 9.30 5.75 2.73
N LEU A 366 10.12 6.73 2.39
CA LEU A 366 11.48 6.89 2.92
C LEU A 366 11.58 7.97 3.99
N ALA A 367 10.79 9.05 3.88
CA ALA A 367 10.85 10.13 4.87
C ALA A 367 9.51 10.84 5.05
N GLU A 368 9.31 11.32 6.28
CA GLU A 368 8.30 12.30 6.67
C GLU A 368 9.00 13.54 7.19
N SER A 369 8.51 14.71 6.78
CA SER A 369 8.97 16.01 7.31
C SER A 369 7.78 16.84 7.78
N GLY A 370 7.99 17.63 8.83
CA GLY A 370 6.93 18.42 9.49
C GLY A 370 7.15 18.42 10.99
N ALA A 371 6.07 18.42 11.76
CA ALA A 371 6.14 18.37 13.23
C ALA A 371 6.75 17.06 13.75
N ASN A 372 6.50 15.93 13.06
CA ASN A 372 7.00 14.60 13.44
C ASN A 372 7.84 14.02 12.30
N ALA A 373 9.11 14.43 12.21
CA ALA A 373 10.01 13.94 11.17
C ALA A 373 10.42 12.49 11.43
N SER A 374 10.31 11.65 10.39
CA SER A 374 10.69 10.24 10.43
C SER A 374 11.49 9.86 9.18
N GLU A 375 12.48 8.99 9.31
CA GLU A 375 13.16 8.36 8.17
C GLU A 375 13.05 6.85 8.28
N TYR A 376 12.62 6.20 7.21
CA TYR A 376 12.36 4.76 7.15
C TYR A 376 13.43 4.08 6.32
N LEU A 377 14.05 3.05 6.89
CA LEU A 377 15.19 2.36 6.31
C LEU A 377 14.82 0.91 6.04
N TYR A 378 15.17 0.41 4.87
CA TYR A 378 14.71 -0.88 4.37
C TYR A 378 15.87 -1.82 4.01
N LEU A 379 15.63 -3.12 4.15
CA LEU A 379 16.47 -4.19 3.62
C LEU A 379 15.60 -5.10 2.74
N ASN A 380 15.86 -5.12 1.44
CA ASN A 380 15.09 -5.91 0.46
C ASN A 380 13.56 -5.67 0.55
N GLY A 381 13.15 -4.43 0.76
CA GLY A 381 11.75 -4.05 0.93
C GLY A 381 11.24 -4.18 2.37
N THR A 382 11.87 -4.97 3.25
CA THR A 382 11.48 -5.09 4.66
C THR A 382 11.86 -3.82 5.44
N PRO A 383 10.93 -3.17 6.17
CA PRO A 383 11.29 -2.12 7.11
C PRO A 383 12.27 -2.65 8.17
N LEU A 384 13.46 -2.06 8.23
CA LEU A 384 14.55 -2.47 9.12
C LEU A 384 14.64 -1.57 10.35
N ALA A 385 14.55 -0.25 10.13
CA ALA A 385 14.65 0.74 11.19
C ALA A 385 13.86 2.00 10.83
N VAL A 386 13.46 2.75 11.85
CA VAL A 386 12.96 4.12 11.71
C VAL A 386 13.78 5.06 12.57
N ILE A 387 14.10 6.23 12.04
CA ILE A 387 14.75 7.31 12.77
C ILE A 387 13.67 8.33 13.09
N GLN A 388 13.42 8.59 14.37
CA GLN A 388 12.49 9.62 14.83
C GLN A 388 13.20 10.49 15.86
N ASN A 389 13.20 11.81 15.65
CA ASN A 389 13.89 12.75 16.55
C ASN A 389 15.37 12.38 16.83
N SER A 390 16.09 11.91 15.81
CA SER A 390 17.46 11.39 15.89
C SER A 390 17.64 10.08 16.67
N THR A 391 16.57 9.48 17.18
CA THR A 391 16.58 8.15 17.81
C THR A 391 16.33 7.08 16.76
N VAL A 392 17.16 6.05 16.75
CA VAL A 392 16.99 4.88 15.88
C VAL A 392 16.19 3.81 16.61
N TYR A 393 15.05 3.44 16.05
CA TYR A 393 14.26 2.29 16.49
C TYR A 393 14.38 1.16 15.48
N THR A 394 14.62 -0.06 15.96
CA THR A 394 14.63 -1.27 15.13
C THR A 394 13.21 -1.78 14.95
N ILE A 395 12.83 -2.10 13.71
CA ILE A 395 11.49 -2.61 13.37
C ILE A 395 11.54 -4.13 13.28
N HIS A 396 10.64 -4.81 13.99
CA HIS A 396 10.47 -6.26 13.94
C HIS A 396 9.13 -6.58 13.29
N THR A 397 9.18 -7.36 12.23
CA THR A 397 8.03 -7.63 11.36
C THR A 397 7.55 -9.08 11.46
N ASP A 398 6.51 -9.45 10.71
CA ASP A 398 6.12 -10.84 10.43
C ASP A 398 6.62 -11.32 9.05
N HIS A 399 6.11 -12.45 8.55
CA HIS A 399 6.48 -13.04 7.25
C HIS A 399 6.10 -12.19 6.04
N LEU A 400 5.13 -11.27 6.18
CA LEU A 400 4.75 -10.31 5.14
C LEU A 400 5.49 -8.99 5.31
N ALA A 401 6.45 -8.91 6.23
CA ALA A 401 7.06 -7.66 6.67
C ALA A 401 6.10 -6.65 7.31
N THR A 402 4.99 -7.12 7.89
CA THR A 402 4.09 -6.29 8.70
C THR A 402 4.77 -5.95 10.04
N PRO A 403 4.92 -4.67 10.43
CA PRO A 403 5.54 -4.29 11.70
C PRO A 403 4.72 -4.74 12.92
N TYR A 404 5.32 -5.49 13.83
CA TYR A 404 4.70 -5.92 15.09
C TYR A 404 5.30 -5.22 16.31
N ARG A 405 6.60 -4.92 16.29
CA ARG A 405 7.31 -4.30 17.42
C ARG A 405 8.32 -3.28 16.92
N LEU A 406 8.51 -2.20 17.66
CA LEU A 406 9.74 -1.41 17.60
C LEU A 406 10.50 -1.60 18.89
N THR A 407 11.83 -1.68 18.78
CA THR A 407 12.72 -1.68 19.94
C THR A 407 13.72 -0.55 19.88
N ASP A 408 14.06 0.00 21.04
CA ASP A 408 15.14 0.97 21.18
C ASP A 408 16.55 0.33 21.04
N ALA A 409 17.58 1.12 21.31
CA ALA A 409 18.99 0.69 21.26
C ALA A 409 19.35 -0.37 22.33
N THR A 410 18.57 -0.48 23.41
CA THR A 410 18.75 -1.52 24.44
C THR A 410 18.02 -2.82 24.09
N GLY A 411 17.15 -2.77 23.07
CA GLY A 411 16.29 -3.88 22.67
C GLY A 411 15.01 -3.98 23.50
N THR A 412 14.64 -2.92 24.21
CA THR A 412 13.36 -2.79 24.91
C THR A 412 12.27 -2.46 23.90
N VAL A 413 11.10 -3.12 24.00
CA VAL A 413 9.96 -2.84 23.13
C VAL A 413 9.32 -1.52 23.55
N VAL A 414 9.22 -0.56 22.63
CA VAL A 414 8.70 0.80 22.86
C VAL A 414 7.47 1.13 22.01
N TRP A 415 7.10 0.24 21.10
CA TRP A 415 5.84 0.27 20.38
C TRP A 415 5.46 -1.16 20.01
N SER A 416 4.17 -1.47 20.04
CA SER A 416 3.67 -2.77 19.62
C SER A 416 2.31 -2.67 18.94
N ALA A 417 2.06 -3.62 18.03
CA ALA A 417 0.76 -3.80 17.41
C ALA A 417 0.33 -5.27 17.41
N SER A 418 -0.98 -5.47 17.34
CA SER A 418 -1.65 -6.71 16.97
C SER A 418 -2.65 -6.42 15.85
N TYR A 419 -2.92 -7.42 15.01
CA TYR A 419 -3.70 -7.24 13.79
C TYR A 419 -4.77 -8.32 13.68
N ASP A 420 -5.93 -7.94 13.17
CA ASP A 420 -6.84 -8.90 12.55
C ASP A 420 -6.30 -9.33 11.16
N PRO A 421 -6.90 -10.35 10.52
CA PRO A 421 -6.40 -10.85 9.24
C PRO A 421 -6.43 -9.81 8.11
N TYR A 422 -7.35 -8.84 8.15
CA TYR A 422 -7.48 -7.79 7.13
C TYR A 422 -6.73 -6.50 7.53
N GLY A 423 -5.90 -6.55 8.57
CA GLY A 423 -4.97 -5.48 8.92
C GLY A 423 -5.51 -4.46 9.91
N ALA A 424 -6.73 -4.61 10.44
CA ALA A 424 -7.21 -3.73 11.50
C ALA A 424 -6.30 -3.89 12.73
N ALA A 425 -5.60 -2.80 13.07
CA ALA A 425 -4.52 -2.82 14.06
C ALA A 425 -4.99 -2.30 15.42
N THR A 426 -4.65 -3.02 16.49
CA THR A 426 -4.64 -2.50 17.87
C THR A 426 -3.21 -2.14 18.23
N VAL A 427 -2.97 -0.87 18.55
CA VAL A 427 -1.63 -0.31 18.78
C VAL A 427 -1.46 0.09 20.24
N ASN A 428 -0.32 -0.27 20.81
CA ASN A 428 0.17 0.27 22.08
C ASN A 428 1.45 1.08 21.81
N ASN A 429 1.37 2.40 22.04
CA ASN A 429 2.47 3.34 21.82
C ASN A 429 3.43 3.47 23.02
N ASP A 430 3.13 2.86 24.16
CA ASP A 430 3.99 2.87 25.37
C ASP A 430 3.92 1.50 26.09
N PRO A 431 4.41 0.41 25.45
CA PRO A 431 4.38 -0.93 26.01
C PRO A 431 5.34 -1.14 27.17
N ASP A 432 6.38 -0.32 27.32
CA ASP A 432 7.28 -0.34 28.48
C ASP A 432 6.76 0.51 29.65
N SER A 433 5.65 1.23 29.45
CA SER A 433 4.92 1.99 30.48
C SER A 433 5.80 3.02 31.17
N ASN A 434 6.71 3.64 30.42
CA ASN A 434 7.65 4.62 30.93
C ASN A 434 7.11 6.06 30.83
N GLY A 435 5.93 6.25 30.23
CA GLY A 435 5.26 7.53 30.01
C GLY A 435 5.65 8.23 28.71
N THR A 436 6.53 7.64 27.89
CA THR A 436 7.00 8.16 26.61
C THR A 436 6.38 7.35 25.48
N SER A 437 5.46 7.95 24.75
CA SER A 437 4.83 7.29 23.60
C SER A 437 5.67 7.40 22.33
N VAL A 438 5.83 6.28 21.63
CA VAL A 438 6.38 6.22 20.27
C VAL A 438 5.23 5.95 19.30
N THR A 439 5.04 6.82 18.30
CA THR A 439 4.00 6.63 17.27
C THR A 439 4.61 6.08 15.99
N PHE A 440 4.02 5.02 15.44
CA PHE A 440 4.47 4.39 14.21
C PHE A 440 3.29 4.00 13.31
N ASN A 441 3.35 4.47 12.06
CA ASN A 441 2.18 4.49 11.17
C ASN A 441 2.24 3.47 10.02
N LEU A 442 3.37 2.79 9.79
CA LEU A 442 3.38 1.71 8.79
C LEU A 442 2.51 0.53 9.26
N ARG A 443 1.81 -0.10 8.32
CA ARG A 443 0.93 -1.28 8.55
C ARG A 443 1.38 -2.43 7.64
N PHE A 444 0.46 -3.11 6.94
CA PHE A 444 0.86 -4.05 5.90
C PHE A 444 1.80 -3.35 4.89
N PRO A 445 2.59 -4.09 4.12
CA PRO A 445 3.50 -3.50 3.15
C PRO A 445 2.88 -2.39 2.30
N GLY A 446 3.57 -1.26 2.24
CA GLY A 446 3.12 -0.06 1.53
C GLY A 446 1.98 0.72 2.19
N GLN A 447 1.42 0.25 3.30
CA GLN A 447 0.36 0.94 4.02
C GLN A 447 0.89 1.96 5.03
N TYR A 448 0.30 3.14 4.99
CA TYR A 448 0.46 4.19 6.00
C TYR A 448 -0.89 4.48 6.67
N ALA A 449 -0.97 4.35 8.00
CA ALA A 449 -2.19 4.60 8.75
C ALA A 449 -2.41 6.09 9.04
N ASP A 450 -3.56 6.61 8.63
CA ASP A 450 -4.05 7.93 9.00
C ASP A 450 -4.98 7.83 10.21
N GLY A 451 -4.42 8.01 11.40
CA GLY A 451 -5.15 7.86 12.67
C GLY A 451 -6.39 8.74 12.79
N GLU A 452 -6.40 9.90 12.13
CA GLU A 452 -7.53 10.84 12.13
C GLU A 452 -8.74 10.37 11.32
N THR A 453 -8.55 9.44 10.39
CA THR A 453 -9.64 8.89 9.56
C THR A 453 -9.86 7.40 9.77
N GLY A 454 -8.89 6.69 10.34
CA GLY A 454 -8.90 5.24 10.46
C GLY A 454 -8.56 4.50 9.15
N LEU A 455 -8.31 5.23 8.06
CA LEU A 455 -7.97 4.67 6.75
C LEU A 455 -6.47 4.50 6.58
N TYR A 456 -6.10 3.52 5.75
CA TYR A 456 -4.71 3.24 5.41
C TYR A 456 -4.45 3.63 3.95
N TYR A 457 -3.38 4.37 3.71
CA TYR A 457 -2.97 4.78 2.37
C TYR A 457 -2.01 3.74 1.78
N ASN A 458 -2.33 3.23 0.59
CA ASN A 458 -1.48 2.38 -0.25
C ASN A 458 -1.24 3.11 -1.56
N TYR A 459 -0.16 3.86 -1.74
CA TYR A 459 0.22 4.56 -2.99
C TYR A 459 -0.97 5.03 -3.87
N PHE A 460 -1.53 4.18 -4.73
CA PHE A 460 -2.65 4.49 -5.64
C PHE A 460 -4.06 4.34 -5.07
N ARG A 461 -4.25 3.82 -3.86
CA ARG A 461 -5.57 3.64 -3.27
C ARG A 461 -5.57 3.89 -1.77
N THR A 462 -6.78 4.08 -1.26
CA THR A 462 -7.03 4.17 0.18
C THR A 462 -7.83 2.94 0.61
N TYR A 463 -7.33 2.27 1.63
CA TYR A 463 -7.82 1.03 2.20
C TYR A 463 -8.56 1.30 3.51
N ASP A 464 -9.74 0.71 3.67
CA ASP A 464 -10.45 0.71 4.95
C ASP A 464 -10.27 -0.67 5.62
N PRO A 465 -9.46 -0.76 6.69
CA PRO A 465 -9.20 -2.04 7.36
C PRO A 465 -10.44 -2.60 8.06
N ASN A 466 -11.41 -1.77 8.46
CA ASN A 466 -12.60 -2.25 9.16
C ASN A 466 -13.53 -3.01 8.21
N ILE A 467 -13.60 -2.58 6.95
CA ILE A 467 -14.38 -3.28 5.92
C ILE A 467 -13.54 -4.20 5.01
N GLY A 468 -12.23 -4.24 5.19
CA GLY A 468 -11.33 -5.17 4.53
C GLY A 468 -11.16 -4.94 3.02
N ARG A 469 -11.29 -3.70 2.54
CA ARG A 469 -11.28 -3.38 1.10
C ARG A 469 -10.86 -1.95 0.80
N TYR A 470 -10.53 -1.68 -0.46
CA TYR A 470 -10.29 -0.32 -0.96
C TYR A 470 -11.60 0.47 -1.11
N ILE A 471 -11.52 1.79 -0.86
CA ILE A 471 -12.65 2.73 -1.01
C ILE A 471 -12.77 3.30 -2.44
N THR A 472 -11.83 2.93 -3.31
CA THR A 472 -11.76 3.34 -4.72
C THR A 472 -11.59 2.11 -5.59
N SER A 473 -12.23 2.11 -6.77
CA SER A 473 -11.96 1.08 -7.78
C SER A 473 -10.49 1.11 -8.19
N ASP A 474 -9.92 -0.06 -8.48
CA ASP A 474 -8.56 -0.18 -8.98
C ASP A 474 -8.32 0.67 -10.24
N PRO A 475 -7.34 1.59 -10.26
CA PRO A 475 -6.99 2.38 -11.43
C PRO A 475 -6.60 1.56 -12.66
N ILE A 476 -6.09 0.33 -12.47
CA ILE A 476 -5.78 -0.57 -13.59
C ILE A 476 -6.92 -1.57 -13.86
N GLY A 477 -8.05 -1.43 -13.16
CA GLY A 477 -9.28 -2.17 -13.38
C GLY A 477 -9.15 -3.65 -13.09
N ILE A 478 -9.76 -4.48 -13.95
CA ILE A 478 -9.78 -5.95 -13.80
C ILE A 478 -8.41 -6.62 -14.02
N MET A 479 -7.39 -5.86 -14.45
CA MET A 479 -6.03 -6.38 -14.61
C MET A 479 -5.34 -6.63 -13.26
N ALA A 480 -5.90 -6.13 -12.15
CA ALA A 480 -5.39 -6.37 -10.79
C ALA A 480 -6.00 -7.64 -10.21
N ASP A 481 -7.33 -7.66 -10.21
CA ASP A 481 -8.16 -8.74 -9.70
C ASP A 481 -9.56 -8.59 -10.33
N HIS A 482 -10.31 -9.68 -10.45
CA HIS A 482 -11.71 -9.66 -10.89
C HIS A 482 -12.59 -8.75 -10.02
N ASN A 483 -12.22 -8.54 -8.76
CA ASN A 483 -12.80 -7.55 -7.87
C ASN A 483 -11.87 -6.34 -7.71
N PRO A 484 -12.17 -5.18 -8.31
CA PRO A 484 -11.29 -4.01 -8.30
C PRO A 484 -11.26 -3.29 -6.94
N TYR A 485 -11.94 -3.80 -5.92
CA TYR A 485 -11.94 -3.26 -4.56
C TYR A 485 -11.37 -4.22 -3.52
N ALA A 486 -11.32 -5.52 -3.81
CA ALA A 486 -10.86 -6.51 -2.84
C ALA A 486 -9.38 -6.29 -2.53
N TYR A 487 -9.01 -6.52 -1.27
CA TYR A 487 -7.60 -6.56 -0.90
C TYR A 487 -7.05 -7.96 -1.18
N VAL A 488 -6.09 -8.01 -2.11
CA VAL A 488 -5.28 -9.19 -2.45
C VAL A 488 -6.06 -10.50 -2.66
N GLY A 489 -7.19 -10.44 -3.35
CA GLY A 489 -8.03 -11.60 -3.63
C GLY A 489 -8.63 -12.24 -2.37
N ASN A 490 -8.82 -11.47 -1.29
CA ASN A 490 -9.33 -11.92 0.01
C ASN A 490 -8.43 -12.97 0.70
N ASN A 491 -7.12 -12.96 0.43
CA ASN A 491 -6.14 -13.80 1.11
C ASN A 491 -4.97 -12.96 1.68
N PRO A 492 -5.26 -12.14 2.70
CA PRO A 492 -4.32 -11.15 3.24
C PRO A 492 -3.17 -11.75 4.06
N LEU A 493 -3.20 -13.06 4.33
CA LEU A 493 -2.17 -13.76 5.09
C LEU A 493 -1.05 -14.32 4.20
N ARG A 494 -1.26 -14.32 2.89
CA ARG A 494 -0.27 -14.79 1.90
C ARG A 494 0.24 -13.66 1.02
N TRP A 495 -0.64 -12.75 0.63
CA TRP A 495 -0.37 -11.76 -0.39
C TRP A 495 -0.34 -10.35 0.18
N ILE A 496 0.34 -9.45 -0.51
CA ILE A 496 0.48 -8.03 -0.15
C ILE A 496 0.15 -7.15 -1.36
N ASP A 497 -0.28 -5.91 -1.15
CA ASP A 497 -0.42 -4.91 -2.22
C ASP A 497 0.24 -3.58 -1.82
N PRO A 498 1.57 -3.44 -1.98
CA PRO A 498 2.29 -2.25 -1.56
C PRO A 498 1.85 -0.96 -2.26
N THR A 499 1.33 -1.09 -3.48
CA THR A 499 1.00 0.06 -4.34
C THR A 499 -0.49 0.37 -4.36
N GLY A 500 -1.34 -0.52 -3.86
CA GLY A 500 -2.77 -0.44 -4.10
C GLY A 500 -3.09 -0.62 -5.59
N LEU A 501 -2.41 -1.49 -6.33
CA LEU A 501 -2.70 -1.77 -7.75
C LEU A 501 -2.69 -3.26 -8.08
N ASP A 502 -2.02 -4.09 -7.29
CA ASP A 502 -1.92 -5.52 -7.57
C ASP A 502 -1.43 -6.28 -6.36
N LYS A 503 -1.85 -7.53 -6.25
CA LYS A 503 -1.31 -8.43 -5.24
C LYS A 503 0.03 -8.98 -5.69
N THR A 504 0.96 -9.16 -4.76
CA THR A 504 2.26 -9.81 -4.99
C THR A 504 2.64 -10.66 -3.78
N GLU A 505 3.53 -11.63 -3.98
CA GLU A 505 4.19 -12.31 -2.85
C GLU A 505 5.27 -11.41 -2.25
N TRP A 506 5.47 -11.52 -0.94
CA TRP A 506 6.49 -10.75 -0.21
C TRP A 506 7.92 -11.00 -0.72
N PHE A 507 8.28 -12.27 -0.95
CA PHE A 507 9.61 -12.63 -1.45
C PHE A 507 9.87 -12.13 -2.88
N ASN A 508 8.82 -11.63 -3.54
CA ASN A 508 8.85 -11.13 -4.90
C ASN A 508 8.55 -9.62 -4.99
N THR A 509 8.88 -8.82 -3.96
CA THR A 509 8.66 -7.35 -3.97
C THR A 509 9.37 -6.62 -5.12
N ARG A 510 10.40 -7.21 -5.74
CA ARG A 510 11.03 -6.70 -6.98
C ARG A 510 10.18 -6.91 -8.24
N SER A 511 9.05 -7.60 -8.13
CA SER A 511 8.13 -7.94 -9.24
C SER A 511 6.78 -7.23 -9.18
N GLY A 512 6.53 -6.41 -8.15
CA GLY A 512 5.42 -5.47 -8.20
C GLY A 512 5.60 -4.50 -9.38
N ARG A 513 4.48 -4.02 -9.96
CA ARG A 513 4.54 -3.04 -11.06
C ARG A 513 5.38 -1.83 -10.66
N SER A 514 6.52 -1.63 -11.32
CA SER A 514 7.31 -0.40 -11.19
C SER A 514 6.73 0.69 -12.08
N LEU A 515 6.55 1.90 -11.54
CA LEU A 515 6.02 3.05 -12.28
C LEU A 515 6.93 3.55 -13.40
N LEU A 516 8.22 3.22 -13.32
CA LEU A 516 9.23 3.64 -14.29
C LEU A 516 9.47 2.60 -15.38
N ASN A 517 9.22 1.32 -15.08
CA ASN A 517 9.60 0.21 -15.94
C ASN A 517 8.42 -0.67 -16.37
N GLY A 518 7.19 -0.38 -15.93
CA GLY A 518 6.16 -1.39 -15.95
C GLY A 518 6.55 -2.57 -15.04
N PRO A 519 5.92 -3.74 -15.13
CA PRO A 519 6.34 -4.91 -14.37
C PRO A 519 7.81 -5.23 -14.65
N THR A 520 8.62 -5.30 -13.58
CA THR A 520 10.06 -5.64 -13.66
C THR A 520 10.32 -7.10 -14.00
N ASN A 521 9.26 -7.92 -14.07
CA ASN A 521 9.26 -9.24 -14.68
C ASN A 521 8.10 -9.32 -15.68
N GLY A 522 8.43 -9.55 -16.96
CA GLY A 522 7.46 -9.59 -18.03
C GLY A 522 6.44 -10.73 -17.90
N ASN A 523 5.28 -10.43 -17.32
CA ASN A 523 4.01 -11.12 -17.55
C ASN A 523 2.89 -10.06 -17.43
N TRP A 524 2.69 -9.20 -18.43
CA TRP A 524 1.92 -9.40 -19.69
C TRP A 524 0.43 -9.62 -19.46
N GLY A 525 -0.32 -8.51 -19.36
CA GLY A 525 -1.78 -8.49 -19.32
C GLY A 525 -2.37 -7.17 -19.80
N GLY A 526 -1.68 -6.48 -20.72
CA GLY A 526 -2.22 -5.27 -21.37
C GLY A 526 -3.13 -5.63 -22.55
N ARG A 527 -3.71 -4.61 -23.19
CA ARG A 527 -4.63 -4.69 -24.34
C ARG A 527 -4.09 -5.47 -25.57
N CYS A 528 -2.84 -5.91 -25.53
CA CYS A 528 -2.08 -6.58 -26.57
C CYS A 528 -1.31 -7.72 -25.88
N TRP A 529 -1.60 -8.97 -26.25
CA TRP A 529 -1.33 -10.19 -25.46
C TRP A 529 0.06 -10.77 -25.70
N SER A 530 0.80 -10.30 -26.71
CA SER A 530 2.15 -10.77 -27.01
C SER A 530 3.21 -10.14 -26.11
N GLY A 531 4.06 -11.03 -25.58
CA GLY A 531 5.20 -10.79 -24.72
C GLY A 531 6.37 -9.98 -25.31
N GLY A 532 6.12 -8.94 -26.11
CA GLY A 532 7.15 -8.13 -26.74
C GLY A 532 6.81 -6.65 -26.73
N GLN A 533 7.81 -5.82 -26.43
CA GLN A 533 7.72 -4.36 -26.51
C GLN A 533 7.12 -3.98 -27.89
N TYR A 534 5.90 -3.40 -27.86
CA TYR A 534 5.07 -2.95 -28.99
C TYR A 534 4.42 -4.03 -29.88
N SER A 535 3.09 -4.16 -29.83
CA SER A 535 2.24 -4.15 -31.05
C SER A 535 0.78 -3.82 -30.72
N CYS A 536 0.33 -2.61 -31.04
CA CYS A 536 -1.09 -2.26 -31.19
C CYS A 536 -1.16 -1.16 -32.26
N ASN A 537 -2.06 -1.29 -33.25
CA ASN A 537 -2.25 -0.39 -34.41
C ASN A 537 -1.13 -0.38 -35.47
N GLY A 538 -0.87 -1.53 -36.09
CA GLY A 538 -0.16 -1.59 -37.38
C GLY A 538 1.36 -1.35 -37.32
N ASN A 539 1.97 -1.43 -36.15
CA ASN A 539 3.43 -1.49 -36.03
C ASN A 539 3.91 -2.95 -36.20
N PRO A 540 5.09 -3.22 -36.80
CA PRO A 540 5.61 -4.57 -36.92
C PRO A 540 5.90 -5.16 -35.53
N ASP A 541 5.78 -6.47 -35.44
CA ASP A 541 6.00 -7.26 -34.22
C ASP A 541 7.34 -6.87 -33.57
N GLY A 542 7.33 -6.58 -32.27
CA GLY A 542 8.54 -6.34 -31.52
C GLY A 542 9.53 -7.52 -31.71
N ASN A 543 10.79 -7.21 -32.03
CA ASN A 543 11.86 -8.21 -32.19
C ASN A 543 12.29 -8.89 -30.87
N ALA A 544 11.55 -8.67 -29.79
CA ALA A 544 11.82 -9.33 -28.51
C ALA A 544 11.48 -10.83 -28.62
N PRO A 545 12.39 -11.72 -28.16
CA PRO A 545 12.09 -13.14 -28.06
C PRO A 545 11.05 -13.40 -26.96
N SER A 546 10.21 -14.42 -27.16
CA SER A 546 9.25 -14.91 -26.16
C SER A 546 9.97 -15.38 -24.89
N THR A 547 9.45 -15.05 -23.72
CA THR A 547 10.10 -15.35 -22.43
C THR A 547 9.82 -16.77 -21.96
N ASP A 548 8.63 -17.30 -22.21
CA ASP A 548 8.21 -18.67 -21.87
C ASP A 548 7.31 -19.31 -22.96
N SER A 549 6.78 -20.51 -22.71
CA SER A 549 5.86 -21.19 -23.65
C SER A 549 4.49 -20.52 -23.79
N GLY A 550 3.97 -19.84 -22.77
CA GLY A 550 2.73 -19.07 -22.84
C GLY A 550 2.90 -17.86 -23.76
N ASP A 551 3.97 -17.10 -23.57
CA ASP A 551 4.37 -15.98 -24.44
C ASP A 551 4.47 -16.36 -25.91
N GLN A 552 4.97 -17.57 -26.20
CA GLN A 552 5.03 -18.09 -27.56
C GLN A 552 3.64 -18.30 -28.16
N CYS A 553 2.69 -18.80 -27.36
CA CYS A 553 1.29 -18.95 -27.78
C CYS A 553 0.66 -17.59 -28.07
N TYR A 554 0.84 -16.61 -27.18
CA TYR A 554 0.28 -15.27 -27.37
C TYR A 554 0.92 -14.51 -28.53
N LYS A 555 2.23 -14.64 -28.74
CA LYS A 555 2.91 -14.07 -29.91
C LYS A 555 2.32 -14.61 -31.22
N ARG A 556 2.12 -15.93 -31.32
CA ARG A 556 1.48 -16.53 -32.52
C ARG A 556 0.04 -16.07 -32.70
N HIS A 557 -0.69 -15.86 -31.61
CA HIS A 557 -2.06 -15.33 -31.65
C HIS A 557 -2.09 -13.90 -32.19
N ASP A 558 -1.21 -13.03 -31.71
CA ASP A 558 -1.10 -11.64 -32.19
C ASP A 558 -0.65 -11.59 -33.67
N ASP A 559 0.34 -12.42 -34.07
CA ASP A 559 0.76 -12.58 -35.47
C ASP A 559 -0.39 -13.05 -36.38
N CYS A 560 -1.33 -13.82 -35.83
CA CYS A 560 -2.52 -14.29 -36.54
C CYS A 560 -3.55 -13.16 -36.65
N TYR A 561 -3.79 -12.44 -35.54
CA TYR A 561 -4.69 -11.30 -35.47
C TYR A 561 -4.30 -10.17 -36.42
N SER A 562 -3.01 -9.82 -36.48
CA SER A 562 -2.49 -8.75 -37.34
C SER A 562 -2.78 -9.02 -38.82
N LYS A 563 -2.78 -10.28 -39.24
CA LYS A 563 -3.13 -10.74 -40.60
C LYS A 563 -4.64 -10.75 -40.85
N CYS A 564 -5.45 -10.89 -39.81
CA CYS A 564 -6.91 -10.98 -39.94
C CYS A 564 -7.60 -9.64 -40.17
N GLY A 565 -7.01 -8.52 -39.72
CA GLY A 565 -7.67 -7.22 -39.74
C GLY A 565 -9.04 -7.28 -39.05
N ALA A 566 -10.10 -6.80 -39.70
CA ALA A 566 -11.47 -6.82 -39.16
C ALA A 566 -12.25 -8.14 -39.44
N ASN A 567 -11.63 -9.19 -39.99
CA ASN A 567 -12.34 -10.42 -40.36
C ASN A 567 -12.67 -11.29 -39.13
N ALA A 568 -13.93 -11.25 -38.70
CA ALA A 568 -14.41 -11.97 -37.52
C ALA A 568 -14.21 -13.50 -37.56
N ARG A 569 -14.30 -14.15 -38.73
CA ARG A 569 -14.06 -15.60 -38.84
C ARG A 569 -12.58 -15.95 -38.68
N CYS A 570 -11.71 -15.09 -39.19
CA CYS A 570 -10.26 -15.24 -39.06
C CYS A 570 -9.84 -15.05 -37.60
N ILE A 571 -10.33 -13.98 -36.95
CA ILE A 571 -10.13 -13.70 -35.51
C ILE A 571 -10.57 -14.90 -34.65
N ALA A 572 -11.77 -15.43 -34.88
CA ALA A 572 -12.28 -16.59 -34.14
C ALA A 572 -11.45 -17.87 -34.36
N ALA A 573 -10.81 -18.01 -35.54
CA ALA A 573 -9.88 -19.11 -35.79
C ALA A 573 -8.57 -18.92 -35.02
N CYS A 574 -8.03 -17.71 -34.95
CA CYS A 574 -6.85 -17.39 -34.13
C CYS A 574 -7.12 -17.65 -32.64
N ASP A 575 -8.26 -17.22 -32.12
CA ASP A 575 -8.69 -17.47 -30.73
C ASP A 575 -8.73 -18.96 -30.41
N ARG A 576 -9.27 -19.76 -31.33
CA ARG A 576 -9.33 -21.21 -31.18
C ARG A 576 -7.94 -21.83 -31.15
N THR A 577 -7.03 -21.37 -32.02
CA THR A 577 -5.64 -21.84 -32.04
C THR A 577 -4.94 -21.53 -30.73
N LEU A 578 -5.05 -20.30 -30.22
CA LEU A 578 -4.45 -19.90 -28.93
C LEU A 578 -4.87 -20.85 -27.81
N VAL A 579 -6.18 -21.05 -27.63
CA VAL A 579 -6.69 -21.92 -26.56
C VAL A 579 -6.21 -23.37 -26.72
N ASN A 580 -6.17 -23.90 -27.95
CA ASN A 580 -5.65 -25.26 -28.18
C ASN A 580 -4.16 -25.39 -27.84
N GLU A 581 -3.36 -24.38 -28.15
CA GLU A 581 -1.94 -24.38 -27.83
C GLU A 581 -1.72 -24.27 -26.32
N LEU A 582 -2.49 -23.42 -25.63
CA LEU A 582 -2.47 -23.31 -24.18
C LEU A 582 -2.97 -24.61 -23.50
N ASP A 583 -3.99 -25.28 -24.04
CA ASP A 583 -4.50 -26.58 -23.59
C ASP A 583 -3.47 -27.71 -23.73
N ALA A 584 -2.52 -27.58 -24.67
CA ALA A 584 -1.46 -28.54 -24.88
C ALA A 584 -0.27 -28.37 -23.90
N LEU A 585 -0.19 -27.24 -23.18
CA LEU A 585 0.81 -27.03 -22.14
C LEU A 585 0.42 -27.78 -20.85
N PRO A 586 1.38 -28.38 -20.12
CA PRO A 586 1.13 -28.98 -18.81
C PRO A 586 0.44 -28.01 -17.84
N GLU A 587 -0.36 -28.54 -16.92
CA GLU A 587 -1.04 -27.72 -15.89
C GLU A 587 -0.04 -26.97 -15.00
N ASP A 588 1.10 -27.59 -14.70
CA ASP A 588 2.22 -27.00 -13.98
C ASP A 588 3.17 -26.25 -14.95
N PRO A 589 3.31 -24.92 -14.85
CA PRO A 589 4.19 -24.13 -15.71
C PRO A 589 5.67 -24.49 -15.62
N HIS A 590 6.12 -25.08 -14.50
CA HIS A 590 7.50 -25.58 -14.39
C HIS A 590 7.81 -26.70 -15.41
N GLN A 591 6.78 -27.36 -15.94
CA GLN A 591 6.90 -28.47 -16.88
C GLN A 591 6.72 -28.05 -18.34
N TRP A 592 6.53 -26.76 -18.61
CA TRP A 592 6.40 -26.28 -19.97
C TRP A 592 7.69 -26.48 -20.78
N PRO A 593 7.60 -26.64 -22.12
CA PRO A 593 8.79 -26.80 -22.97
C PRO A 593 9.83 -25.68 -22.81
N ASN A 594 9.36 -24.45 -22.56
CA ASN A 594 10.13 -23.32 -22.07
C ASN A 594 9.45 -22.79 -20.80
N PRO A 595 9.87 -23.24 -19.61
CA PRO A 595 9.24 -22.87 -18.37
C PRO A 595 9.45 -21.37 -18.09
N PRO A 596 8.51 -20.73 -17.38
CA PRO A 596 8.67 -19.33 -16.99
C PRO A 596 9.80 -19.21 -15.95
N ARG A 597 10.19 -17.98 -15.63
CA ARG A 597 11.24 -17.74 -14.65
C ARG A 597 10.79 -18.23 -13.27
N PRO A 598 11.69 -18.81 -12.46
CA PRO A 598 11.39 -19.15 -11.07
C PRO A 598 10.74 -17.99 -10.31
N GLY A 599 9.56 -18.23 -9.75
CA GLY A 599 8.74 -17.25 -9.03
C GLY A 599 7.70 -16.51 -9.89
N THR A 600 7.48 -16.91 -11.15
CA THR A 600 6.47 -16.33 -12.08
C THR A 600 5.50 -17.37 -12.64
N GLU A 601 5.57 -18.61 -12.14
CA GLU A 601 4.75 -19.73 -12.56
C GLU A 601 3.28 -19.51 -12.25
N GLY A 602 2.95 -18.95 -11.08
CA GLY A 602 1.57 -18.63 -10.70
C GLY A 602 0.90 -17.71 -11.71
N ASP A 603 1.56 -16.61 -12.06
CA ASP A 603 1.07 -15.67 -13.07
C ASP A 603 0.88 -16.36 -14.43
N SER A 604 1.85 -17.17 -14.84
CA SER A 604 1.81 -17.91 -16.11
C SER A 604 0.63 -18.90 -16.17
N ALA A 605 0.32 -19.57 -15.05
CA ALA A 605 -0.85 -20.42 -14.92
C ALA A 605 -2.16 -19.61 -14.97
N ASP A 606 -2.24 -18.52 -14.21
CA ASP A 606 -3.42 -17.67 -14.12
C ASP A 606 -3.77 -17.04 -15.48
N TYR A 607 -2.78 -16.53 -16.22
CA TYR A 607 -2.98 -15.98 -17.56
C TYR A 607 -3.39 -17.03 -18.59
N ARG A 608 -2.80 -18.23 -18.54
CA ARG A 608 -3.20 -19.36 -19.38
C ARG A 608 -4.67 -19.68 -19.14
N ASP A 609 -5.07 -19.81 -17.88
CA ASP A 609 -6.42 -20.23 -17.51
C ASP A 609 -7.44 -19.12 -17.79
N TYR A 610 -7.06 -17.85 -17.64
CA TYR A 610 -7.86 -16.71 -18.08
C TYR A 610 -8.06 -16.70 -19.60
N ALA A 611 -6.99 -16.90 -20.39
CA ALA A 611 -7.09 -16.93 -21.84
C ALA A 611 -7.96 -18.11 -22.32
N ARG A 612 -7.82 -19.28 -21.69
CA ARG A 612 -8.70 -20.43 -21.90
C ARG A 612 -10.16 -20.08 -21.62
N TRP A 613 -10.44 -19.37 -20.54
CA TRP A 613 -11.79 -18.93 -20.19
C TRP A 613 -12.34 -17.90 -21.21
N TRP A 614 -11.64 -16.79 -21.41
CA TRP A 614 -12.10 -15.67 -22.23
C TRP A 614 -12.28 -16.04 -23.71
N PHE A 615 -11.30 -16.70 -24.31
CA PHE A 615 -11.35 -17.09 -25.72
C PHE A 615 -12.09 -18.43 -25.90
N GLY A 616 -12.18 -19.25 -24.85
CA GLY A 616 -12.97 -20.48 -24.84
C GLY A 616 -14.46 -20.24 -24.82
N GLU A 617 -14.96 -19.21 -24.13
CA GLU A 617 -16.39 -18.85 -24.15
C GLU A 617 -16.83 -18.35 -25.53
N ARG A 618 -15.95 -17.67 -26.28
CA ARG A 618 -16.19 -17.28 -27.69
C ARG A 618 -16.23 -18.45 -28.68
N ARG A 619 -15.94 -19.69 -28.25
CA ARG A 619 -16.10 -20.91 -29.06
C ARG A 619 -17.55 -21.40 -29.12
N ARG A 620 -18.43 -20.93 -28.22
CA ARG A 620 -19.82 -21.40 -28.09
C ARG A 620 -20.80 -20.64 -28.96
#